data_AF-A0A661DB31-F1
#
_entry.id   AF-A0A661DB31-F1
#
_cell.length_a   1.000
_cell.length_b   1.000
_cell.length_c   1.000
_cell.angle_alpha   90.00
_cell.angle_beta   90.00
_cell.angle_gamma   90.00
#
_symmetry.space_group_name_H-M   'P 1'
#
loop_
_entity.id
_entity.type
_entity.pdbx_description
1 polymer ?
#
loop_
_entity_poly.entity_id
_entity_poly.type
_entity_poly.pdbx_seq_one_letter_code
_entity_poly.pdbx_strand_id
1 'polypeptide(L)'
;MLSTLKQQDIHPQTVIDVGANVGQFAVASAKLFPEVSVHSFEPLPDCVAQLRKNIKRLDNVKIYPFALGDSEGQVEFHVNQYSHSSSILPLAESHRLAFPNAIDTKTISVKISTLDDVFNSIELKSPVLLK
;
A
#
# COMPACT_ATOMS: atom_id res chain seq x y z
N MET A 1 -11.81 5.93 -10.75
CA MET A 1 -10.96 6.84 -9.96
C MET A 1 -9.80 7.37 -10.80
N LEU A 2 -8.70 6.63 -11.03
CA LEU A 2 -7.54 7.15 -11.78
C LEU A 2 -7.88 7.63 -13.21
N SER A 3 -8.75 6.90 -13.91
CA SER A 3 -9.28 7.33 -15.22
C SER A 3 -10.09 8.62 -15.13
N THR A 4 -10.85 8.81 -14.05
CA THR A 4 -11.62 10.03 -13.78
C THR A 4 -10.72 11.23 -13.53
N LEU A 5 -9.64 11.06 -12.77
CA LEU A 5 -8.64 12.12 -12.57
C LEU A 5 -8.05 12.57 -13.91
N LYS A 6 -7.66 11.61 -14.76
CA LYS A 6 -7.14 11.88 -16.09
C LYS A 6 -8.17 12.59 -16.98
N GLN A 7 -9.45 12.22 -16.91
CA GLN A 7 -10.54 12.89 -17.63
C GLN A 7 -10.79 14.32 -17.15
N GLN A 8 -10.52 14.60 -15.88
CA GLN A 8 -10.62 15.93 -15.27
C GLN A 8 -9.34 16.75 -15.40
N ASP A 9 -8.37 16.28 -16.20
CA ASP A 9 -7.05 16.91 -16.39
C ASP A 9 -6.24 17.07 -15.10
N ILE A 10 -6.43 16.15 -14.15
CA ILE A 10 -5.65 16.07 -12.92
C ILE A 10 -4.55 15.02 -13.12
N HIS A 11 -3.30 15.46 -13.10
CA HIS A 11 -2.12 14.61 -13.28
C HIS A 11 -1.24 14.67 -12.04
N PRO A 12 -1.38 13.71 -11.10
CA PRO A 12 -0.52 13.64 -9.93
C PRO A 12 0.94 13.50 -10.36
N GLN A 13 1.82 14.25 -9.70
CA GLN A 13 3.27 14.12 -9.86
C GLN A 13 3.84 13.10 -8.86
N THR A 14 3.14 12.87 -7.75
CA THR A 14 3.48 11.82 -6.79
C THR A 14 2.23 11.05 -6.35
N VAL A 15 2.36 9.73 -6.25
CA VAL A 15 1.34 8.83 -5.73
C VAL A 15 1.91 8.11 -4.51
N ILE A 16 1.18 8.14 -3.41
CA ILE A 16 1.45 7.37 -2.19
C ILE A 16 0.36 6.29 -2.13
N ASP A 17 0.76 5.02 -2.30
CA ASP A 17 -0.14 3.85 -2.31
C ASP A 17 0.08 3.05 -1.02
N VAL A 18 -0.77 3.28 -0.03
CA VAL A 18 -0.71 2.61 1.27
C VAL A 18 -1.50 1.30 1.19
N GLY A 19 -0.88 0.21 1.63
CA GLY A 19 -1.44 -1.14 1.44
C GLY A 19 -1.48 -1.52 -0.03
N ALA A 20 -0.31 -1.45 -0.68
CA ALA A 20 -0.19 -1.66 -2.12
C ALA A 20 -0.50 -3.11 -2.55
N ASN A 21 -0.54 -4.07 -1.62
CA ASN A 21 -0.80 -5.49 -1.86
C ASN A 21 0.10 -6.01 -2.99
N VAL A 22 -0.46 -6.62 -4.05
CA VAL A 22 0.29 -7.08 -5.22
C VAL A 22 0.46 -6.00 -6.30
N GLY A 23 0.10 -4.75 -6.03
CA GLY A 23 0.42 -3.60 -6.87
C GLY A 23 -0.60 -3.20 -7.93
N GLN A 24 -1.88 -3.57 -7.77
CA GLN A 24 -2.92 -3.24 -8.75
C GLN A 24 -2.99 -1.71 -8.98
N PHE A 25 -2.99 -0.93 -7.90
CA PHE A 25 -3.09 0.53 -7.96
C PHE A 25 -1.78 1.17 -8.43
N ALA A 26 -0.64 0.71 -7.91
CA ALA A 26 0.68 1.15 -8.36
C ALA A 26 0.90 0.98 -9.86
N VAL A 27 0.59 -0.21 -10.40
CA VAL A 27 0.72 -0.51 -11.84
C VAL A 27 -0.22 0.35 -12.67
N ALA A 28 -1.46 0.55 -12.22
CA ALA A 28 -2.42 1.40 -12.93
C ALA A 28 -1.96 2.86 -12.96
N SER A 29 -1.48 3.38 -11.83
CA SER A 29 -0.99 4.77 -11.70
C SER A 29 0.21 5.02 -12.61
N ALA A 30 1.23 4.16 -12.51
CA ALA A 30 2.44 4.26 -13.33
C ALA A 30 2.18 4.19 -14.84
N LYS A 31 1.19 3.37 -15.27
CA LYS A 31 0.83 3.27 -16.70
C LYS A 31 -0.03 4.43 -17.19
N LEU A 32 -0.92 4.97 -16.34
CA LEU A 32 -1.82 6.06 -16.71
C LEU A 32 -1.11 7.41 -16.75
N PHE A 33 -0.13 7.59 -15.87
CA PHE A 33 0.68 8.81 -15.69
C PHE A 33 2.17 8.45 -15.76
N PRO A 34 2.80 8.43 -16.95
CA PRO A 34 4.18 7.95 -17.11
C PRO A 34 5.24 8.73 -16.31
N GLU A 35 4.98 10.01 -15.99
CA GLU A 35 5.91 10.88 -15.26
C GLU A 35 5.70 10.85 -13.74
N VAL A 36 4.68 10.12 -13.24
CA VAL A 36 4.37 10.07 -11.81
C VAL A 36 5.41 9.28 -11.05
N SER A 37 5.79 9.72 -9.86
CA SER A 37 6.53 8.88 -8.91
C SER A 37 5.57 8.14 -7.99
N VAL A 38 5.59 6.81 -7.97
CA VAL A 38 4.74 5.98 -7.11
C VAL A 38 5.53 5.42 -5.94
N HIS A 39 5.09 5.71 -4.72
CA HIS A 39 5.62 5.18 -3.47
C HIS A 39 4.61 4.19 -2.88
N SER A 40 4.90 2.89 -3.00
CA SER A 40 4.03 1.80 -2.57
C SER A 40 4.49 1.17 -1.27
N PHE A 41 3.62 1.16 -0.26
CA PHE A 41 3.88 0.60 1.07
C PHE A 41 3.10 -0.69 1.23
N GLU A 42 3.80 -1.80 1.48
CA GLU A 42 3.19 -3.11 1.70
C GLU A 42 3.99 -3.91 2.72
N PRO A 43 3.42 -4.23 3.90
CA PRO A 43 4.13 -4.96 4.93
C PRO A 43 4.21 -6.48 4.71
N LEU A 44 3.31 -7.10 3.93
CA LEU A 44 3.26 -8.55 3.77
C LEU A 44 4.33 -9.05 2.78
N PRO A 45 5.27 -9.92 3.20
CA PRO A 45 6.38 -10.38 2.35
C PRO A 45 5.93 -11.04 1.04
N ASP A 46 4.86 -11.84 1.07
CA ASP A 46 4.33 -12.52 -0.12
C ASP A 46 3.74 -11.52 -1.12
N CYS A 47 3.02 -10.51 -0.62
CA CYS A 47 2.49 -9.42 -1.45
C CYS A 47 3.63 -8.59 -2.04
N VAL A 48 4.65 -8.23 -1.24
CA VAL A 48 5.86 -7.54 -1.72
C VAL A 48 6.56 -8.32 -2.82
N ALA A 49 6.70 -9.64 -2.67
CA ALA A 49 7.34 -10.49 -3.68
C ALA A 49 6.57 -10.47 -5.01
N GLN A 50 5.24 -10.51 -4.95
CA GLN A 50 4.41 -10.43 -6.16
C GLN A 50 4.38 -9.02 -6.75
N LEU A 51 4.30 -7.98 -5.91
CA LEU A 51 4.39 -6.58 -6.33
C LEU A 51 5.68 -6.32 -7.11
N ARG A 52 6.84 -6.78 -6.61
CA ARG A 52 8.14 -6.69 -7.30
C ARG A 52 8.10 -7.33 -8.70
N LYS A 53 7.40 -8.45 -8.88
CA LYS A 53 7.22 -9.08 -10.20
C LYS A 53 6.34 -8.22 -11.10
N ASN A 54 5.23 -7.71 -10.57
CA ASN A 54 4.24 -6.94 -11.32
C ASN A 54 4.79 -5.58 -11.81
N ILE A 55 5.69 -4.96 -11.05
CA ILE A 55 6.30 -3.68 -11.40
C ILE A 55 7.67 -3.82 -12.06
N LYS A 56 8.15 -5.03 -12.38
CA LYS A 56 9.52 -5.28 -12.88
C LYS A 56 9.93 -4.42 -14.09
N ARG A 57 8.96 -3.97 -14.89
CA ARG A 57 9.17 -3.15 -16.09
C ARG A 57 8.77 -1.68 -15.90
N LEU A 58 8.54 -1.25 -14.66
CA LEU A 58 8.16 0.11 -14.29
C LEU A 58 9.29 0.66 -13.42
N ASP A 59 9.93 1.72 -13.89
CA ASP A 59 11.03 2.42 -13.24
C ASP A 59 10.55 3.52 -12.28
N ASN A 60 9.29 3.94 -12.43
CA ASN A 60 8.65 4.99 -11.66
C ASN A 60 7.88 4.50 -10.42
N VAL A 61 8.10 3.24 -9.99
CA VAL A 61 7.48 2.67 -8.78
C VAL A 61 8.55 2.23 -7.77
N LYS A 62 8.48 2.76 -6.55
CA LYS A 62 9.32 2.39 -5.41
C LYS A 62 8.51 1.62 -4.38
N ILE A 63 9.07 0.50 -3.90
CA ILE A 63 8.43 -0.36 -2.91
C ILE A 63 9.08 -0.19 -1.55
N TYR A 64 8.24 -0.01 -0.54
CA TYR A 64 8.59 0.07 0.87
C TYR A 64 7.98 -1.14 1.58
N PRO A 65 8.78 -2.15 1.98
CA PRO A 65 8.29 -3.41 2.55
C PRO A 65 7.96 -3.25 4.05
N PHE A 66 7.14 -2.26 4.39
CA PHE A 66 6.72 -1.92 5.75
C PHE A 66 5.37 -1.20 5.73
N ALA A 67 4.68 -1.18 6.87
CA ALA A 67 3.43 -0.48 7.05
C ALA A 67 3.65 1.01 7.36
N LEU A 68 2.64 1.84 7.10
CA LEU A 68 2.59 3.21 7.58
C LEU A 68 1.63 3.33 8.76
N GLY A 69 2.02 4.10 9.77
CA GLY A 69 1.21 4.39 10.96
C GLY A 69 1.55 5.73 11.60
N ASP A 70 1.09 5.89 12.84
CA ASP A 70 1.32 7.08 13.67
C ASP A 70 2.64 7.01 14.48
N SER A 71 3.33 5.87 14.43
CA SER A 71 4.55 5.62 15.18
C SER A 71 5.49 4.69 14.41
N GLU A 72 6.78 4.77 14.74
CA GLU A 72 7.82 3.89 14.20
C GLU A 72 7.99 2.65 15.09
N GLY A 73 8.37 1.53 14.48
CA GLY A 73 8.75 0.32 15.22
C GLY A 73 8.38 -0.97 14.53
N GLN A 74 7.89 -1.92 15.33
CA GLN A 74 7.30 -3.16 14.85
C GLN A 74 5.89 -3.29 15.39
N VAL A 75 4.99 -3.80 14.55
CA VAL A 75 3.59 -4.05 14.91
C VAL A 75 3.20 -5.47 14.53
N GLU A 76 2.35 -6.08 15.34
CA GLU A 76 1.70 -7.33 14.99
C GLU A 76 0.66 -7.10 13.89
N PHE A 77 0.77 -7.87 12.81
CA PHE A 77 -0.11 -7.80 11.66
C PHE A 77 -0.90 -9.10 11.54
N HIS A 78 -2.22 -9.00 11.52
CA HIS A 78 -3.11 -10.15 11.40
C HIS A 78 -3.31 -10.49 9.92
N VAL A 79 -2.75 -11.63 9.50
CA VAL A 79 -2.84 -12.11 8.12
C VAL A 79 -4.08 -12.97 7.97
N ASN A 80 -5.02 -12.51 7.15
CA ASN A 80 -6.21 -13.25 6.79
C ASN A 80 -5.95 -14.16 5.58
N GLN A 81 -6.70 -15.26 5.46
CA GLN A 81 -6.61 -16.21 4.34
C GLN A 81 -6.84 -15.54 2.96
N TYR A 82 -7.52 -14.40 2.96
CA TYR A 82 -7.60 -13.46 1.83
C TYR A 82 -6.75 -12.23 2.15
N SER A 83 -5.63 -12.06 1.44
CA SER A 83 -4.66 -10.97 1.70
C SER A 83 -5.27 -9.58 1.66
N HIS A 84 -6.38 -9.40 0.92
CA HIS A 84 -7.16 -8.16 0.84
C HIS A 84 -7.80 -7.71 2.15
N SER A 85 -7.89 -8.58 3.16
CA SER A 85 -8.57 -8.29 4.43
C SER A 85 -7.63 -8.35 5.64
N SER A 86 -6.31 -8.34 5.41
CA SER A 86 -5.33 -8.32 6.50
C SER A 86 -5.19 -6.89 7.05
N SER A 87 -5.11 -6.75 8.37
CA SER A 87 -5.18 -5.44 9.04
C SER A 87 -4.28 -5.40 10.29
N ILE A 88 -3.86 -4.18 10.65
CA ILE A 88 -3.22 -3.87 11.94
C ILE A 88 -4.27 -3.91 13.07
N LEU A 89 -5.51 -3.55 12.77
CA LEU A 89 -6.59 -3.56 13.76
C LEU A 89 -7.04 -5.00 14.01
N PRO A 90 -7.18 -5.44 15.28
CA PRO A 90 -7.78 -6.73 15.57
C PRO A 90 -9.18 -6.77 14.97
N LEU A 91 -9.58 -7.93 14.42
CA LEU A 91 -10.91 -8.15 13.88
C LEU A 91 -11.97 -7.70 14.89
N ALA A 92 -12.66 -6.61 14.59
CA ALA A 92 -13.82 -6.16 15.34
C ALA A 92 -14.83 -7.32 15.43
N GLU A 93 -15.47 -7.48 16.60
CA GLU A 93 -16.40 -8.57 16.89
C GLU A 93 -17.52 -8.70 15.84
N SER A 94 -17.93 -7.58 15.24
CA SER A 94 -18.88 -7.50 14.12
C SER A 94 -18.42 -8.24 12.86
N HIS A 95 -17.12 -8.24 12.55
CA HIS A 95 -16.56 -8.94 11.39
C HIS A 95 -16.50 -10.46 11.62
N ARG A 96 -16.31 -10.88 12.87
CA ARG A 96 -16.31 -12.28 13.30
C ARG A 96 -17.70 -12.91 13.18
N LEU A 97 -18.75 -12.14 13.46
CA LEU A 97 -20.15 -12.55 13.30
C LEU A 97 -20.61 -12.57 11.84
N ALA A 98 -20.13 -11.64 11.01
CA ALA A 98 -20.49 -11.57 9.58
C ALA A 98 -19.77 -12.63 8.72
N PHE A 99 -18.56 -13.04 9.12
CA PHE A 99 -17.75 -14.02 8.41
C PHE A 99 -17.21 -15.09 9.38
N PRO A 100 -18.03 -16.06 9.83
CA PRO A 100 -17.63 -17.08 10.80
C PRO A 100 -16.48 -17.99 10.34
N ASN A 101 -16.15 -17.97 9.05
CA ASN A 101 -15.01 -18.69 8.47
C ASN A 101 -13.74 -17.84 8.32
N ALA A 102 -13.75 -16.56 8.73
CA ALA A 102 -12.55 -15.72 8.79
C ALA A 102 -11.70 -16.15 9.99
N ILE A 103 -10.99 -17.25 9.82
CA ILE A 103 -10.01 -17.75 10.78
C ILE A 103 -8.77 -16.85 10.64
N ASP A 104 -8.43 -16.12 11.71
CA ASP A 104 -7.12 -15.48 11.86
C ASP A 104 -6.06 -16.58 11.69
N THR A 105 -5.42 -16.63 10.52
CA THR A 105 -4.59 -17.78 10.14
C THR A 105 -3.15 -17.60 10.58
N LYS A 106 -2.66 -16.36 10.79
CA LYS A 106 -1.29 -16.10 11.26
C LYS A 106 -1.08 -14.64 11.70
N THR A 107 -0.36 -14.43 12.80
CA THR A 107 0.22 -13.12 13.15
C THR A 107 1.66 -13.06 12.67
N ILE A 108 2.07 -11.95 12.04
CA ILE A 108 3.48 -11.68 11.72
C ILE A 108 3.89 -10.33 12.30
N SER A 109 5.15 -10.19 12.71
CA SER A 109 5.72 -8.89 13.07
C SER A 109 6.17 -8.18 11.80
N VAL A 110 5.70 -6.96 11.58
CA VAL A 110 6.10 -6.13 10.43
C VAL A 110 6.65 -4.81 10.90
N LYS A 111 7.60 -4.25 10.14
CA LYS A 111 8.08 -2.90 10.38
C LYS A 111 6.96 -1.90 10.11
N ILE A 112 6.87 -0.86 10.94
CA ILE A 112 6.01 0.30 10.74
C ILE A 112 6.86 1.59 10.81
N SER A 113 6.50 2.59 10.02
CA SER A 113 7.11 3.93 10.00
C SER A 113 6.01 4.97 9.76
N THR A 114 6.32 6.25 9.91
CA THR A 114 5.37 7.35 9.69
C THR A 114 5.58 7.97 8.30
N LEU A 115 4.56 8.67 7.80
CA LEU A 115 4.70 9.44 6.56
C LEU A 115 5.78 10.52 6.70
N ASP A 116 5.84 11.18 7.85
CA ASP A 116 6.81 12.25 8.12
C ASP A 116 8.25 11.71 8.06
N ASP A 117 8.53 10.57 8.69
CA ASP A 117 9.86 9.94 8.66
C ASP A 117 10.27 9.57 7.22
N VAL A 118 9.37 8.92 6.48
CA VAL A 118 9.68 8.46 5.11
C VAL A 118 9.93 9.62 4.14
N PHE A 119 9.15 10.71 4.26
CA PHE A 119 9.21 11.83 3.34
C PHE A 119 10.02 13.03 3.85
N ASN A 120 10.67 12.93 5.02
CA ASN A 120 11.58 13.96 5.54
C ASN A 120 12.72 14.31 4.57
N SER A 121 13.21 13.32 3.80
CA SER A 121 14.31 13.50 2.84
C SER A 121 13.91 13.21 1.39
N ILE A 122 12.61 13.12 1.10
CA ILE A 122 12.09 12.83 -0.24
C ILE A 122 11.13 13.93 -0.63
N GLU A 123 11.46 14.68 -1.68
CA GLU A 123 10.59 15.73 -2.20
C GLU A 123 9.31 15.13 -2.80
N LEU A 124 8.16 15.54 -2.27
CA LEU A 124 6.85 15.22 -2.82
C LEU A 124 6.45 16.27 -3.86
N LYS A 125 6.44 15.88 -5.14
CA LYS A 125 6.01 16.78 -6.22
C LYS A 125 4.49 16.85 -6.24
N SER A 126 3.96 18.08 -6.24
CA SER A 126 2.53 18.33 -6.32
C SER A 126 2.03 18.30 -7.78
N PRO A 127 0.79 17.86 -8.04
CA PRO A 127 -0.20 17.38 -7.07
C PRO A 127 0.14 15.98 -6.52
N VAL A 128 -0.12 15.75 -5.24
CA VAL A 128 0.09 14.46 -4.57
C VAL A 128 -1.24 13.72 -4.45
N LEU A 129 -1.26 12.44 -4.81
CA LEU A 129 -2.39 11.55 -4.58
C LEU A 129 -2.04 10.52 -3.51
N LEU A 130 -2.77 10.53 -2.39
CA LEU A 130 -2.69 9.51 -1.35
C LEU A 130 -3.89 8.54 -1.50
N LYS A 131 -3.62 7.24 -1.52
CA LYS A 131 -4.61 6.17 -1.59
C LYS A 131 -4.39 5.15 -0.49
#